data_AF-F0U682-F1
#
_entry.id   AF-F0U682-F1
#
_cell.length_a   1.000
_cell.length_b   1.000
_cell.length_c   1.000
_cell.angle_alpha   90.00
_cell.angle_beta   90.00
_cell.angle_gamma   90.00
#
_symmetry.space_group_name_H-M   'P 1'
#
loop_
_entity.id
_entity.type
_entity.pdbx_description
1 polymer ?
#
loop_
_entity_poly.entity_id
_entity_poly.type
_entity_poly.pdbx_seq_one_letter_code
_entity_poly.pdbx_strand_id
1 'polypeptide(L)'
;MTTPAVPSHPLTLDPKYDDYDFPTTAPDAQSGHPGHTTPEQDAQVYQLRIMLEQLGYTERLDTLTLLRFLRARKFDVEAAKAMFVECEKWRQEFGTDDLVNTFEYPEKPQVFEYYPQYYHKTDKDGRPVYIEKLGKIDLNAMYKITTADRMLKNLVCEYEKLADPRLPACSRKAGKLLETCCSIMDLKGVGITRVPSVYGYVKQASAISQNYYPERLGKLYLINAPWGFSSVFSVVKGFLDPVTVQKIHVLGSGYEAELLAQVPKENLPKEFGGECECENGCEFSDMGPWQEKEWAKEPKWVTKAPDDTAKEEADKENKGKKESEGQERQKEAAEAAETAVMQKETEKNEADTVKQKINGEVTA
;
A
#
# COMPACT_ATOMS: atom_id res chain seq x y z
N MET A 1 7.26 -13.40 26.28
CA MET A 1 8.45 -12.63 25.87
C MET A 1 7.95 -11.36 25.21
N THR A 2 8.07 -10.23 25.88
CA THR A 2 7.74 -8.91 25.33
C THR A 2 8.81 -8.55 24.31
N THR A 3 8.41 -8.36 23.06
CA THR A 3 9.26 -7.77 22.01
C THR A 3 9.78 -6.41 22.49
N PRO A 4 11.08 -6.11 22.33
CA PRO A 4 11.60 -4.79 22.66
C PRO A 4 10.85 -3.72 21.86
N ALA A 5 10.49 -2.61 22.50
CA ALA A 5 9.93 -1.46 21.79
C ALA A 5 10.97 -0.97 20.77
N VAL A 6 10.61 -0.98 19.49
CA VAL A 6 11.42 -0.41 18.42
C VAL A 6 11.39 1.11 18.58
N PRO A 7 12.53 1.81 18.55
CA PRO A 7 12.53 3.27 18.56
C PRO A 7 11.74 3.80 17.37
N SER A 8 10.68 4.56 17.61
CA SER A 8 9.96 5.26 16.54
C SER A 8 10.72 6.54 16.18
N HIS A 9 11.29 6.61 14.99
CA HIS A 9 11.76 7.87 14.42
C HIS A 9 10.90 8.23 13.20
N PRO A 10 10.76 9.54 12.89
CA PRO A 10 10.01 9.97 11.72
C PRO A 10 10.57 9.31 10.45
N LEU A 11 9.67 8.80 9.59
CA LEU A 11 10.06 8.24 8.30
C LEU A 11 10.78 9.31 7.47
N THR A 12 11.99 9.02 7.03
CA THR A 12 12.74 9.94 6.15
C THR A 12 12.13 9.88 4.75
N LEU A 13 11.43 10.95 4.37
CA LEU A 13 10.82 11.08 3.05
C LEU A 13 11.80 11.74 2.07
N ASP A 14 11.83 11.22 0.85
CA ASP A 14 12.61 11.75 -0.25
C ASP A 14 11.69 12.61 -1.16
N PRO A 15 11.84 13.94 -1.20
CA PRO A 15 10.94 14.82 -1.94
C PRO A 15 10.89 14.56 -3.45
N LYS A 16 11.88 13.83 -4.00
CA LYS A 16 11.86 13.38 -5.39
C LYS A 16 10.74 12.36 -5.66
N TYR A 17 10.42 11.54 -4.67
CA TYR A 17 9.55 10.36 -4.82
C TYR A 17 8.31 10.40 -3.92
N ASP A 18 8.42 11.03 -2.76
CA ASP A 18 7.45 10.98 -1.68
C ASP A 18 6.61 12.26 -1.65
N ASP A 19 5.56 12.30 -2.47
CA ASP A 19 4.62 13.42 -2.62
C ASP A 19 3.28 13.19 -1.92
N TYR A 20 3.31 12.49 -0.77
CA TYR A 20 2.09 12.12 -0.05
C TYR A 20 1.39 13.34 0.57
N ASP A 21 0.08 13.38 0.43
CA ASP A 21 -0.80 14.39 1.02
C ASP A 21 -1.70 13.81 2.12
N PHE A 22 -1.34 12.62 2.61
CA PHE A 22 -1.96 11.89 3.70
C PHE A 22 -0.89 11.43 4.69
N PRO A 23 -1.26 11.08 5.94
CA PRO A 23 -0.30 10.61 6.93
C PRO A 23 0.45 9.36 6.47
N THR A 24 1.76 9.33 6.69
CA THR A 24 2.66 8.27 6.19
C THR A 24 3.15 7.33 7.28
N THR A 25 2.74 7.53 8.54
CA THR A 25 3.09 6.63 9.65
C THR A 25 2.04 5.56 9.82
N ALA A 26 2.47 4.29 9.85
CA ALA A 26 1.61 3.16 10.11
C ALA A 26 1.06 3.21 11.55
N PRO A 27 -0.21 2.84 11.77
CA PRO A 27 -0.82 2.91 13.10
C PRO A 27 -0.25 1.89 14.08
N ASP A 28 0.15 0.71 13.59
CA ASP A 28 0.70 -0.35 14.40
C ASP A 28 2.23 -0.24 14.41
N ALA A 29 2.83 -0.23 15.61
CA ALA A 29 4.28 -0.14 15.82
C ALA A 29 5.01 -1.46 15.50
N GLN A 30 4.84 -1.94 14.27
CA GLN A 30 5.44 -3.18 13.78
C GLN A 30 6.69 -2.86 12.96
N SER A 31 7.83 -3.47 13.31
CA SER A 31 9.09 -3.28 12.62
C SER A 31 8.95 -3.40 11.10
N GLY A 32 9.59 -2.48 10.37
CA GLY A 32 9.60 -2.44 8.92
C GLY A 32 8.36 -1.79 8.29
N HIS A 33 7.41 -1.33 9.11
CA HIS A 33 6.32 -0.49 8.63
C HIS A 33 6.72 0.98 8.65
N PRO A 34 6.10 1.81 7.78
CA PRO A 34 6.35 3.25 7.71
C PRO A 34 6.31 3.95 9.09
N GLY A 35 7.40 4.61 9.47
CA GLY A 35 7.57 5.27 10.78
C GLY A 35 7.98 4.35 11.95
N HIS A 36 8.19 3.05 11.67
CA HIS A 36 8.64 2.04 12.63
C HIS A 36 9.77 1.17 12.03
N THR A 37 10.58 1.77 11.16
CA THR A 37 11.77 1.15 10.58
C THR A 37 12.96 1.28 11.54
N THR A 38 13.97 0.43 11.39
CA THR A 38 15.29 0.66 11.99
C THR A 38 16.19 1.44 11.02
N PRO A 39 17.30 2.05 11.48
CA PRO A 39 18.27 2.68 10.58
C PRO A 39 18.78 1.74 9.47
N GLU A 40 18.94 0.45 9.78
CA GLU A 40 19.30 -0.57 8.79
C GLU A 40 18.20 -0.76 7.74
N GLN A 41 16.93 -0.78 8.15
CA GLN A 41 15.80 -0.90 7.24
C GLN A 41 15.66 0.34 6.34
N ASP A 42 15.92 1.54 6.87
CA ASP A 42 15.95 2.77 6.05
C ASP A 42 17.09 2.73 5.03
N ALA A 43 18.27 2.26 5.42
CA ALA A 43 19.39 2.06 4.50
C ALA A 43 19.04 1.04 3.40
N GLN A 44 18.27 0.00 3.72
CA GLN A 44 17.80 -0.98 2.74
C GLN A 44 16.77 -0.41 1.76
N VAL A 45 15.90 0.51 2.19
CA VAL A 45 15.01 1.27 1.29
C VAL A 45 15.85 2.09 0.31
N TYR A 46 16.83 2.84 0.83
CA TYR A 46 17.72 3.64 -0.01
C TYR A 46 18.51 2.77 -0.99
N GLN A 47 19.09 1.66 -0.52
CA GLN A 47 19.83 0.71 -1.35
C GLN A 47 18.95 0.17 -2.49
N LEU A 48 17.73 -0.31 -2.17
CA LEU A 48 16.79 -0.83 -3.16
C LEU A 48 16.46 0.24 -4.21
N ARG A 49 16.19 1.47 -3.79
CA ARG A 49 15.90 2.60 -4.68
C ARG A 49 17.04 2.85 -5.66
N ILE A 50 18.27 2.99 -5.19
CA ILE A 50 19.45 3.22 -6.05
C ILE A 50 19.63 2.08 -7.05
N MET A 51 19.46 0.83 -6.62
CA MET A 51 19.58 -0.32 -7.51
C MET A 51 18.52 -0.32 -8.62
N LEU A 52 17.30 0.14 -8.33
CA LEU A 52 16.23 0.26 -9.32
C LEU A 52 16.47 1.45 -10.26
N GLU A 53 16.94 2.58 -9.75
CA GLU A 53 17.35 3.73 -10.59
C GLU A 53 18.47 3.33 -11.57
N GLN A 54 19.46 2.56 -11.13
CA GLN A 54 20.54 2.05 -11.97
C GLN A 54 20.06 1.12 -13.09
N LEU A 55 18.92 0.47 -12.90
CA LEU A 55 18.24 -0.33 -13.93
C LEU A 55 17.34 0.52 -14.85
N GLY A 56 17.22 1.82 -14.59
CA GLY A 56 16.45 2.77 -15.40
C GLY A 56 14.99 2.95 -14.97
N TYR A 57 14.58 2.41 -13.83
CA TYR A 57 13.23 2.65 -13.31
C TYR A 57 13.13 4.05 -12.70
N THR A 58 12.01 4.73 -12.95
CA THR A 58 11.71 6.07 -12.42
C THR A 58 10.39 6.14 -11.66
N GLU A 59 9.47 5.23 -11.95
CA GLU A 59 8.13 5.18 -11.36
C GLU A 59 8.08 4.29 -10.12
N ARG A 60 7.14 4.57 -9.21
CA ARG A 60 6.83 3.71 -8.04
C ARG A 60 8.04 3.42 -7.12
N LEU A 61 9.02 4.33 -7.11
CA LEU A 61 10.19 4.30 -6.22
C LEU A 61 9.95 5.03 -4.89
N ASP A 62 8.69 5.39 -4.64
CA ASP A 62 8.22 5.99 -3.40
C ASP A 62 8.44 5.06 -2.20
N THR A 63 8.78 5.66 -1.06
CA THR A 63 9.18 4.96 0.16
C THR A 63 8.13 3.94 0.62
N LEU A 64 6.84 4.28 0.55
CA LEU A 64 5.77 3.37 0.99
C LEU A 64 5.68 2.13 0.09
N THR A 65 5.81 2.31 -1.23
CA THR A 65 5.87 1.20 -2.18
C THR A 65 7.08 0.31 -1.95
N LEU A 66 8.28 0.88 -1.86
CA LEU A 66 9.50 0.10 -1.64
C LEU A 66 9.46 -0.68 -0.31
N LEU A 67 8.92 -0.08 0.75
CA LEU A 67 8.73 -0.77 2.02
C LEU A 67 7.81 -1.98 1.92
N ARG A 68 6.74 -1.94 1.10
CA ARG A 68 5.87 -3.11 0.87
C ARG A 68 6.63 -4.27 0.21
N PHE A 69 7.45 -3.98 -0.81
CA PHE A 69 8.29 -5.00 -1.46
C PHE A 69 9.34 -5.58 -0.51
N LEU A 70 10.00 -4.73 0.29
CA LEU A 70 10.96 -5.17 1.30
C LEU A 70 10.30 -6.05 2.35
N ARG A 71 9.15 -5.65 2.91
CA ARG A 71 8.40 -6.46 3.88
C ARG A 71 8.02 -7.83 3.30
N ALA A 72 7.51 -7.86 2.07
CA ALA A 72 7.14 -9.10 1.39
C ALA A 72 8.32 -10.07 1.15
N ARG A 73 9.57 -9.57 1.23
CA ARG A 73 10.80 -10.35 1.12
C ARG A 73 11.65 -10.30 2.38
N LYS A 74 11.05 -10.01 3.54
CA LYS A 74 11.72 -10.00 4.85
C LYS A 74 12.98 -9.12 4.88
N PHE A 75 12.93 -7.99 4.18
CA PHE A 75 14.03 -7.04 3.99
C PHE A 75 15.27 -7.62 3.28
N ASP A 76 15.12 -8.71 2.53
CA ASP A 76 16.13 -9.12 1.55
C ASP A 76 16.04 -8.18 0.33
N VAL A 77 17.04 -7.31 0.19
CA VAL A 77 17.08 -6.27 -0.84
C VAL A 77 17.16 -6.86 -2.26
N GLU A 78 17.92 -7.94 -2.46
CA GLU A 78 18.06 -8.58 -3.77
C GLU A 78 16.76 -9.28 -4.18
N ALA A 79 16.12 -9.98 -3.24
CA ALA A 79 14.84 -10.62 -3.49
C ALA A 79 13.70 -9.60 -3.69
N ALA A 80 13.73 -8.47 -2.97
CA ALA A 80 12.79 -7.36 -3.16
C ALA A 80 12.98 -6.69 -4.53
N LYS A 81 14.23 -6.46 -4.96
CA LYS A 81 14.55 -5.97 -6.30
C LYS A 81 14.03 -6.91 -7.37
N ALA A 82 14.30 -8.22 -7.27
CA ALA A 82 13.80 -9.20 -8.23
C ALA A 82 12.26 -9.19 -8.31
N MET A 83 11.58 -9.12 -7.16
CA MET A 83 10.12 -9.01 -7.11
C MET A 83 9.61 -7.72 -7.77
N PHE A 84 10.26 -6.58 -7.53
CA PHE A 84 9.90 -5.30 -8.13
C PHE A 84 10.06 -5.33 -9.66
N VAL A 85 11.21 -5.81 -10.15
CA VAL A 85 11.50 -5.93 -11.59
C VAL A 85 10.46 -6.81 -12.29
N GLU A 86 10.11 -7.96 -11.72
CA GLU A 86 9.07 -8.84 -12.27
C GLU A 86 7.68 -8.19 -12.22
N CYS A 87 7.39 -7.39 -11.19
CA CYS A 87 6.16 -6.62 -11.11
C CYS A 87 6.07 -5.57 -12.21
N GLU A 88 7.12 -4.76 -12.40
CA GLU A 88 7.17 -3.74 -13.45
C GLU A 88 7.04 -4.34 -14.85
N LYS A 89 7.72 -5.46 -15.10
CA LYS A 89 7.58 -6.22 -16.35
C LYS A 89 6.15 -6.70 -16.55
N TRP A 90 5.53 -7.30 -15.53
CA TRP A 90 4.13 -7.72 -15.61
C TRP A 90 3.19 -6.54 -15.85
N ARG A 91 3.40 -5.39 -15.19
CA ARG A 91 2.57 -4.19 -15.38
C ARG A 91 2.59 -3.73 -16.84
N GLN A 92 3.76 -3.74 -17.46
CA GLN A 92 3.94 -3.42 -18.88
C GLN A 92 3.24 -4.45 -19.79
N GLU A 93 3.47 -5.75 -19.57
CA GLU A 93 2.87 -6.83 -20.38
C GLU A 93 1.34 -6.87 -20.25
N PHE A 94 0.80 -6.60 -19.06
CA PHE A 94 -0.63 -6.60 -18.77
C PHE A 94 -1.32 -5.29 -19.19
N GLY A 95 -0.55 -4.22 -19.41
CA GLY A 95 -1.08 -2.87 -19.69
C GLY A 95 -1.74 -2.22 -18.47
N THR A 96 -1.19 -2.45 -17.28
CA THR A 96 -1.83 -2.07 -15.99
C THR A 96 -1.93 -0.55 -15.81
N ASP A 97 -0.91 0.20 -16.22
CA ASP A 97 -0.79 1.63 -15.96
C ASP A 97 -1.92 2.45 -16.62
N ASP A 98 -2.40 2.03 -17.80
CA ASP A 98 -3.53 2.66 -18.51
C ASP A 98 -4.86 1.93 -18.32
N LEU A 99 -4.86 0.79 -17.62
CA LEU A 99 -5.99 -0.14 -17.61
C LEU A 99 -7.26 0.51 -17.07
N VAL A 100 -7.13 1.31 -16.01
CA VAL A 100 -8.28 1.96 -15.37
C VAL A 100 -8.99 2.94 -16.30
N ASN A 101 -8.24 3.60 -17.20
CA ASN A 101 -8.81 4.54 -18.17
C ASN A 101 -9.36 3.85 -19.42
N THR A 102 -8.77 2.72 -19.81
CA THR A 102 -9.00 2.10 -21.14
C THR A 102 -9.87 0.87 -21.09
N PHE A 103 -9.99 0.20 -19.94
CA PHE A 103 -10.75 -1.04 -19.83
C PHE A 103 -12.24 -0.79 -19.59
N GLU A 104 -13.04 -1.04 -20.63
CA GLU A 104 -14.49 -1.06 -20.52
C GLU A 104 -15.01 -2.45 -20.14
N TYR A 105 -15.88 -2.50 -19.14
CA TYR A 105 -16.50 -3.73 -18.63
C TYR A 105 -18.05 -3.62 -18.65
N PRO A 106 -18.68 -3.44 -19.83
CA PRO A 106 -20.13 -3.25 -19.94
C PRO A 106 -20.93 -4.46 -19.45
N GLU A 107 -20.35 -5.65 -19.47
CA GLU A 107 -20.98 -6.87 -18.95
C GLU A 107 -20.93 -6.98 -17.42
N LYS A 108 -20.32 -6.03 -16.70
CA LYS A 108 -20.22 -6.02 -15.24
C LYS A 108 -21.56 -6.32 -14.55
N PRO A 109 -22.70 -5.72 -14.92
CA PRO A 109 -23.98 -6.01 -14.27
C PRO A 109 -24.41 -7.49 -14.41
N GLN A 110 -24.19 -8.10 -15.58
CA GLN A 110 -24.53 -9.51 -15.82
C GLN A 110 -23.58 -10.45 -15.08
N VAL A 111 -22.29 -10.14 -15.09
CA VAL A 111 -21.27 -10.87 -14.31
C VAL A 111 -21.57 -10.80 -12.82
N PHE A 112 -22.03 -9.64 -12.34
CA PHE A 112 -22.34 -9.40 -10.94
C PHE A 112 -23.48 -10.27 -10.40
N GLU A 113 -24.42 -10.71 -11.23
CA GLU A 113 -25.46 -11.66 -10.82
C GLU A 113 -24.89 -13.00 -10.33
N TYR A 114 -23.77 -13.42 -10.94
CA TYR A 114 -23.08 -14.67 -10.63
C TYR A 114 -21.89 -14.48 -9.69
N TYR A 115 -21.21 -13.34 -9.75
CA TYR A 115 -20.04 -13.07 -8.94
C TYR A 115 -20.03 -11.63 -8.41
N PRO A 116 -20.84 -11.34 -7.37
CA PRO A 116 -20.82 -10.03 -6.73
C PRO A 116 -19.47 -9.76 -6.06
N GLN A 117 -18.86 -8.65 -6.46
CA GLN A 117 -17.59 -8.13 -5.96
C GLN A 117 -17.71 -6.61 -5.84
N TYR A 118 -17.52 -6.07 -4.64
CA TYR A 118 -17.70 -4.63 -4.43
C TYR A 118 -16.94 -4.12 -3.20
N TYR A 119 -16.57 -2.85 -3.23
CA TYR A 119 -16.14 -2.11 -2.05
C TYR A 119 -17.33 -1.42 -1.39
N HIS A 120 -17.33 -1.37 -0.06
CA HIS A 120 -18.37 -0.69 0.69
C HIS A 120 -17.87 -0.18 2.03
N LYS A 121 -17.67 1.13 2.13
CA LYS A 121 -17.29 1.87 3.34
C LYS A 121 -15.99 1.33 3.95
N THR A 122 -15.86 1.40 5.27
CA THR A 122 -14.63 1.08 6.00
C THR A 122 -14.87 0.25 7.25
N ASP A 123 -13.85 -0.49 7.66
CA ASP A 123 -13.79 -1.14 8.97
C ASP A 123 -13.49 -0.11 10.08
N LYS A 124 -13.45 -0.54 11.33
CA LYS A 124 -13.21 0.33 12.50
C LYS A 124 -11.80 0.91 12.52
N ASP A 125 -10.87 0.30 11.79
CA ASP A 125 -9.50 0.75 11.66
C ASP A 125 -9.34 1.73 10.49
N GLY A 126 -10.39 1.94 9.69
CA GLY A 126 -10.47 2.84 8.55
C GLY A 126 -10.24 2.16 7.19
N ARG A 127 -9.93 0.86 7.16
CA ARG A 127 -9.58 0.14 5.91
C ARG A 127 -10.81 0.03 5.01
N PRO A 128 -10.67 0.22 3.69
CA PRO A 128 -11.73 -0.10 2.73
C PRO A 128 -12.22 -1.53 2.93
N VAL A 129 -13.54 -1.73 3.05
CA VAL A 129 -14.13 -3.07 3.14
C VAL A 129 -14.45 -3.58 1.75
N TYR A 130 -13.84 -4.69 1.36
CA TYR A 130 -14.09 -5.41 0.12
C TYR A 130 -14.98 -6.62 0.41
N ILE A 131 -16.04 -6.81 -0.36
CA ILE A 131 -17.00 -7.90 -0.17
C ILE A 131 -17.12 -8.71 -1.46
N GLU A 132 -17.06 -10.03 -1.32
CA GLU A 132 -17.16 -10.97 -2.42
C GLU A 132 -18.06 -12.15 -2.08
N LYS A 133 -18.99 -12.51 -2.97
CA LYS A 133 -19.94 -13.62 -2.75
C LYS A 133 -19.58 -14.83 -3.62
N LEU A 134 -18.65 -15.64 -3.15
CA LEU A 134 -18.12 -16.82 -3.84
C LEU A 134 -19.18 -17.91 -4.08
N GLY A 135 -20.16 -18.04 -3.19
CA GLY A 135 -21.19 -19.07 -3.30
C GLY A 135 -22.16 -18.91 -4.48
N LYS A 136 -22.19 -17.73 -5.11
CA LYS A 136 -22.98 -17.48 -6.32
C LYS A 136 -22.27 -17.86 -7.61
N ILE A 137 -20.96 -18.12 -7.56
CA ILE A 137 -20.16 -18.33 -8.77
C ILE A 137 -20.70 -19.50 -9.58
N ASP A 138 -20.99 -19.21 -10.85
CA ASP A 138 -21.23 -20.19 -11.90
C ASP A 138 -20.36 -19.83 -13.10
N LEU A 139 -19.13 -20.38 -13.14
CA LEU A 139 -18.20 -20.11 -14.22
C LEU A 139 -18.72 -20.54 -15.60
N ASN A 140 -19.62 -21.53 -15.67
CA ASN A 140 -20.19 -21.96 -16.95
C ASN A 140 -21.17 -20.92 -17.49
N ALA A 141 -21.94 -20.26 -16.62
CA ALA A 141 -22.78 -19.14 -17.00
C ALA A 141 -21.93 -17.90 -17.32
N MET A 142 -20.93 -17.61 -16.47
CA MET A 142 -20.06 -16.45 -16.64
C MET A 142 -19.22 -16.52 -17.91
N TYR A 143 -18.69 -17.68 -18.30
CA TYR A 143 -17.92 -17.81 -19.54
C TYR A 143 -18.76 -17.71 -20.82
N LYS A 144 -20.09 -17.61 -20.70
CA LYS A 144 -20.97 -17.20 -21.82
C LYS A 144 -21.12 -15.69 -21.93
N ILE A 145 -20.74 -14.94 -20.89
CA ILE A 145 -20.89 -13.49 -20.75
C ILE A 145 -19.53 -12.80 -20.89
N THR A 146 -18.50 -13.34 -20.26
CA THR A 146 -17.16 -12.76 -20.14
C THR A 146 -16.07 -13.83 -20.30
N THR A 147 -14.81 -13.44 -20.17
CA THR A 147 -13.66 -14.34 -20.19
C THR A 147 -12.85 -14.21 -18.91
N ALA A 148 -12.05 -15.23 -18.59
CA ALA A 148 -11.14 -15.19 -17.45
C ALA A 148 -10.18 -13.98 -17.52
N ASP A 149 -9.67 -13.64 -18.72
CA ASP A 149 -8.82 -12.47 -18.94
C ASP A 149 -9.53 -11.16 -18.56
N ARG A 150 -10.78 -10.99 -19.00
CA ARG A 150 -11.56 -9.78 -18.68
C ARG A 150 -11.91 -9.71 -17.19
N MET A 151 -12.21 -10.83 -16.56
CA MET A 151 -12.39 -10.90 -15.11
C MET A 151 -11.12 -10.53 -14.34
N LEU A 152 -9.95 -10.97 -14.81
CA LEU A 152 -8.66 -10.60 -14.21
C LEU A 152 -8.34 -9.11 -14.43
N LYS A 153 -8.66 -8.55 -15.61
CA LYS A 153 -8.54 -7.11 -15.86
C LYS A 153 -9.44 -6.28 -14.95
N ASN A 154 -10.69 -6.73 -14.72
CA ASN A 154 -11.58 -6.10 -13.75
C ASN A 154 -10.98 -6.15 -12.32
N LEU A 155 -10.43 -7.30 -11.90
CA LEU A 155 -9.75 -7.43 -10.60
C LEU A 155 -8.57 -6.45 -10.48
N VAL A 156 -7.73 -6.36 -11.50
CA VAL A 156 -6.57 -5.45 -11.52
C VAL A 156 -7.04 -3.99 -11.49
N CYS A 157 -8.09 -3.62 -12.22
CA CYS A 157 -8.69 -2.28 -12.11
C CYS A 157 -9.14 -1.95 -10.68
N GLU A 158 -9.76 -2.90 -9.98
CA GLU A 158 -10.18 -2.69 -8.59
C GLU A 158 -8.99 -2.59 -7.63
N TYR A 159 -7.86 -3.23 -7.91
CA TYR A 159 -6.61 -3.07 -7.16
C TYR A 159 -5.91 -1.74 -7.41
N GLU A 160 -5.87 -1.26 -8.66
CA GLU A 160 -5.36 0.08 -8.96
C GLU A 160 -6.24 1.14 -8.29
N LYS A 161 -7.57 0.98 -8.33
CA LYS A 161 -8.52 1.85 -7.61
C LYS A 161 -8.38 1.75 -6.09
N LEU A 162 -8.07 0.56 -5.57
CA LEU A 162 -7.76 0.40 -4.15
C LEU A 162 -6.51 1.21 -3.77
N ALA A 163 -5.44 1.08 -4.55
CA ALA A 163 -4.19 1.81 -4.34
C ALA A 163 -4.39 3.33 -4.44
N ASP A 164 -5.20 3.79 -5.39
CA ASP A 164 -5.56 5.20 -5.58
C ASP A 164 -6.92 5.28 -6.31
N PRO A 165 -7.98 5.90 -5.74
CA PRO A 165 -7.97 6.82 -4.60
C PRO A 165 -8.38 6.22 -3.26
N ARG A 166 -8.76 4.94 -3.17
CA ARG A 166 -9.40 4.42 -1.95
C ARG A 166 -8.52 4.51 -0.71
N LEU A 167 -7.30 3.96 -0.75
CA LEU A 167 -6.39 3.98 0.39
C LEU A 167 -5.92 5.40 0.77
N PRO A 168 -5.55 6.29 -0.18
CA PRO A 168 -5.27 7.69 0.11
C PRO A 168 -6.44 8.40 0.81
N ALA A 169 -7.66 8.30 0.27
CA ALA A 169 -8.83 8.95 0.85
C ALA A 169 -9.15 8.41 2.27
N CYS A 170 -9.05 7.10 2.46
CA CYS A 170 -9.19 6.50 3.79
C CYS A 170 -8.10 6.96 4.75
N SER A 171 -6.86 7.13 4.28
CA SER A 171 -5.75 7.62 5.12
C SER A 171 -5.97 9.06 5.56
N ARG A 172 -6.46 9.93 4.65
CA ARG A 172 -6.83 11.31 4.99
C ARG A 172 -7.94 11.34 6.05
N LYS A 173 -9.01 10.58 5.84
CA LYS A 173 -10.16 10.53 6.77
C LYS A 173 -9.80 9.96 8.14
N ALA A 174 -8.99 8.90 8.17
CA ALA A 174 -8.61 8.22 9.39
C ALA A 174 -7.52 8.97 10.18
N GLY A 175 -6.81 9.91 9.54
CA GLY A 175 -5.68 10.63 10.15
C GLY A 175 -4.45 9.76 10.39
N LYS A 176 -4.32 8.64 9.68
CA LYS A 176 -3.22 7.66 9.78
C LYS A 176 -3.00 6.95 8.45
N LEU A 177 -1.81 6.38 8.23
CA LEU A 177 -1.54 5.64 6.99
C LEU A 177 -2.35 4.35 6.93
N LEU A 178 -3.09 4.16 5.84
CA LEU A 178 -3.71 2.89 5.49
C LEU A 178 -3.12 2.34 4.20
N GLU A 179 -2.49 1.16 4.29
CA GLU A 179 -1.93 0.46 3.12
C GLU A 179 -2.76 -0.76 2.69
N THR A 180 -3.77 -1.13 3.48
CA THR A 180 -4.45 -2.43 3.41
C THR A 180 -5.98 -2.33 3.39
N CYS A 181 -6.64 -3.36 2.83
CA CYS A 181 -8.09 -3.54 2.89
C CYS A 181 -8.54 -4.59 3.93
N CYS A 182 -9.83 -4.56 4.27
CA CYS A 182 -10.51 -5.62 5.03
C CYS A 182 -11.46 -6.37 4.08
N SER A 183 -11.17 -7.64 3.80
CA SER A 183 -11.96 -8.45 2.87
C SER A 183 -12.93 -9.37 3.59
N ILE A 184 -14.16 -9.46 3.10
CA ILE A 184 -15.21 -10.38 3.55
C ILE A 184 -15.59 -11.25 2.34
N MET A 185 -15.37 -12.56 2.44
CA MET A 185 -15.76 -13.52 1.41
C MET A 185 -16.87 -14.43 1.93
N ASP A 186 -18.03 -14.34 1.32
CA ASP A 186 -19.19 -15.17 1.64
C ASP A 186 -19.15 -16.50 0.88
N LEU A 187 -19.01 -17.59 1.63
CA LEU A 187 -18.97 -18.95 1.13
C LEU A 187 -20.36 -19.63 1.13
N LYS A 188 -21.44 -18.90 1.46
CA LYS A 188 -22.80 -19.46 1.46
C LYS A 188 -23.20 -19.96 0.08
N GLY A 189 -23.36 -21.28 -0.06
CA GLY A 189 -23.68 -21.92 -1.35
C GLY A 189 -22.45 -22.51 -2.06
N VAL A 190 -21.24 -22.32 -1.53
CA VAL A 190 -20.05 -23.04 -2.01
C VAL A 190 -20.17 -24.52 -1.61
N GLY A 191 -20.52 -25.36 -2.58
CA GLY A 191 -20.40 -26.81 -2.45
C GLY A 191 -18.97 -27.27 -2.72
N ILE A 192 -18.48 -28.26 -1.96
CA ILE A 192 -17.14 -28.86 -2.14
C ILE A 192 -16.92 -29.32 -3.60
N THR A 193 -17.98 -29.74 -4.29
CA THR A 193 -17.95 -30.18 -5.70
C THR A 193 -17.69 -29.06 -6.71
N ARG A 194 -17.91 -27.79 -6.35
CA ARG A 194 -17.65 -26.61 -7.20
C ARG A 194 -16.25 -26.01 -7.00
N VAL A 195 -15.53 -26.41 -5.96
CA VAL A 195 -14.16 -25.92 -5.69
C VAL A 195 -13.20 -26.19 -6.86
N PRO A 196 -13.20 -27.39 -7.49
CA PRO A 196 -12.31 -27.66 -8.62
C PRO A 196 -12.53 -26.77 -9.84
N SER A 197 -13.78 -26.37 -10.12
CA SER A 197 -14.07 -25.54 -11.31
C SER A 197 -13.57 -24.11 -11.16
N VAL A 198 -13.59 -23.55 -9.94
CA VAL A 198 -13.12 -22.18 -9.65
C VAL A 198 -11.63 -22.08 -9.33
N TYR A 199 -10.99 -23.21 -9.02
CA TYR A 199 -9.61 -23.26 -8.55
C TYR A 199 -8.62 -22.56 -9.49
N GLY A 200 -8.76 -22.72 -10.80
CA GLY A 200 -7.87 -22.10 -11.78
C GLY A 200 -7.90 -20.57 -11.72
N TYR A 201 -9.10 -19.98 -11.70
CA TYR A 201 -9.30 -18.54 -11.60
C TYR A 201 -8.80 -18.00 -10.26
N VAL A 202 -9.18 -18.62 -9.14
CA VAL A 202 -8.75 -18.21 -7.80
C VAL A 202 -7.23 -18.28 -7.65
N LYS A 203 -6.59 -19.31 -8.22
CA LYS A 203 -5.12 -19.43 -8.23
C LYS A 203 -4.46 -18.28 -9.01
N GLN A 204 -5.00 -17.92 -10.18
CA GLN A 204 -4.49 -16.79 -10.97
C GLN A 204 -4.66 -15.46 -10.24
N ALA A 205 -5.85 -15.19 -9.70
CA ALA A 205 -6.14 -13.99 -8.91
C ALA A 205 -5.22 -13.88 -7.68
N SER A 206 -5.01 -14.99 -6.97
CA SER A 206 -4.09 -15.06 -5.83
C SER A 206 -2.65 -14.78 -6.24
N ALA A 207 -2.19 -15.34 -7.37
CA ALA A 207 -0.85 -15.08 -7.90
C ALA A 207 -0.64 -13.59 -8.23
N ILE A 208 -1.62 -12.95 -8.89
CA ILE A 208 -1.57 -11.50 -9.16
C ILE A 208 -1.45 -10.72 -7.84
N SER A 209 -2.30 -11.05 -6.87
CA SER A 209 -2.35 -10.36 -5.57
C SER A 209 -1.02 -10.46 -4.81
N GLN A 210 -0.44 -11.67 -4.73
CA GLN A 210 0.78 -11.91 -3.96
C GLN A 210 2.04 -11.39 -4.64
N ASN A 211 2.11 -11.48 -5.97
CA ASN A 211 3.33 -11.13 -6.71
C ASN A 211 3.40 -9.65 -7.06
N TYR A 212 2.26 -9.00 -7.30
CA TYR A 212 2.23 -7.65 -7.86
C TYR A 212 1.57 -6.62 -6.93
N TYR A 213 0.82 -7.07 -5.92
CA TYR A 213 0.19 -6.21 -4.91
C TYR A 213 0.58 -6.62 -3.48
N PRO A 214 1.89 -6.69 -3.15
CA PRO A 214 2.35 -7.12 -1.84
C PRO A 214 1.82 -6.22 -0.73
N GLU A 215 1.56 -6.85 0.43
CA GLU A 215 1.17 -6.18 1.67
C GLU A 215 -0.11 -5.33 1.56
N ARG A 216 -1.06 -5.71 0.68
CA ARG A 216 -2.37 -5.05 0.53
C ARG A 216 -3.52 -5.66 1.33
N LEU A 217 -3.37 -6.88 1.83
CA LEU A 217 -4.38 -7.51 2.69
C LEU A 217 -4.11 -7.20 4.17
N GLY A 218 -5.11 -6.64 4.87
CA GLY A 218 -5.06 -6.36 6.30
C GLY A 218 -5.80 -7.41 7.12
N LYS A 219 -7.05 -7.68 6.74
CA LYS A 219 -7.92 -8.70 7.35
C LYS A 219 -8.68 -9.45 6.27
N LEU A 220 -8.90 -10.75 6.47
CA LEU A 220 -9.76 -11.57 5.62
C LEU A 220 -10.74 -12.38 6.47
N TYR A 221 -12.03 -12.21 6.24
CA TYR A 221 -13.10 -12.97 6.86
C TYR A 221 -13.74 -13.89 5.83
N LEU A 222 -13.60 -15.20 6.02
CA LEU A 222 -14.34 -16.22 5.27
C LEU A 222 -15.58 -16.57 6.08
N ILE A 223 -16.76 -16.14 5.66
CA ILE A 223 -18.02 -16.35 6.38
C ILE A 223 -18.89 -17.43 5.72
N ASN A 224 -19.83 -18.00 6.48
CA ASN A 224 -20.65 -19.12 6.02
C ASN A 224 -19.82 -20.30 5.51
N ALA A 225 -18.64 -20.53 6.09
CA ALA A 225 -17.77 -21.62 5.69
C ALA A 225 -18.48 -22.97 5.94
N PRO A 226 -18.59 -23.85 4.92
CA PRO A 226 -19.30 -25.12 5.07
C PRO A 226 -18.59 -26.03 6.08
N TRP A 227 -19.35 -26.93 6.71
CA TRP A 227 -18.80 -27.96 7.59
C TRP A 227 -17.79 -28.82 6.80
N GLY A 228 -16.51 -28.79 7.20
CA GLY A 228 -15.38 -29.40 6.48
C GLY A 228 -14.52 -28.44 5.65
N PHE A 229 -14.87 -27.15 5.54
CA PHE A 229 -14.06 -26.15 4.85
C PHE A 229 -12.66 -26.00 5.47
N SER A 230 -12.50 -26.27 6.76
CA SER A 230 -11.19 -26.29 7.42
C SER A 230 -10.19 -27.23 6.73
N SER A 231 -10.64 -28.36 6.19
CA SER A 231 -9.81 -29.29 5.42
C SER A 231 -9.40 -28.72 4.06
N VAL A 232 -10.33 -28.09 3.33
CA VAL A 232 -10.03 -27.38 2.07
C VAL A 232 -9.07 -26.22 2.32
N PHE A 233 -9.33 -25.43 3.36
CA PHE A 233 -8.49 -24.31 3.74
C PHE A 233 -7.08 -24.75 4.14
N SER A 234 -6.93 -25.93 4.74
CA SER A 234 -5.61 -26.49 5.08
C SER A 234 -4.76 -26.75 3.82
N VAL A 235 -5.39 -27.12 2.71
CA VAL A 235 -4.72 -27.23 1.40
C VAL A 235 -4.40 -25.84 0.84
N VAL A 236 -5.33 -24.89 0.91
CA VAL A 236 -5.14 -23.51 0.42
C VAL A 236 -4.02 -22.78 1.17
N LYS A 237 -3.89 -23.00 2.48
CA LYS A 237 -2.82 -22.43 3.31
C LYS A 237 -1.42 -22.74 2.79
N GLY A 238 -1.21 -23.88 2.13
CA GLY A 238 0.09 -24.24 1.56
C GLY A 238 0.58 -23.30 0.46
N PHE A 239 -0.31 -22.49 -0.12
CA PHE A 239 -0.01 -21.53 -1.18
C PHE A 239 0.02 -20.08 -0.71
N LEU A 240 -0.26 -19.83 0.58
CA LEU A 240 -0.27 -18.50 1.16
C LEU A 240 0.94 -18.36 2.08
N ASP A 241 1.56 -17.18 2.09
CA ASP A 241 2.63 -16.92 3.03
C ASP A 241 2.09 -16.92 4.49
N PRO A 242 2.92 -17.24 5.50
CA PRO A 242 2.46 -17.32 6.89
C PRO A 242 1.85 -16.04 7.45
N VAL A 243 2.26 -14.86 6.97
CA VAL A 243 1.72 -13.56 7.42
C VAL A 243 0.30 -13.40 6.90
N THR A 244 0.05 -13.74 5.63
CA THR A 244 -1.30 -13.79 5.07
C THR A 244 -2.19 -14.74 5.85
N VAL A 245 -1.73 -15.95 6.18
CA VAL A 245 -2.52 -16.93 6.95
C VAL A 245 -2.98 -16.40 8.31
N GLN A 246 -2.16 -15.60 9.00
CA GLN A 246 -2.50 -15.00 10.29
C GLN A 246 -3.61 -13.94 10.20
N LYS A 247 -3.84 -13.37 9.01
CA LYS A 247 -4.88 -12.38 8.75
C LYS A 247 -6.25 -13.00 8.44
N ILE A 248 -6.34 -14.33 8.32
CA ILE A 248 -7.54 -15.05 7.88
C ILE A 248 -8.36 -15.56 9.07
N HIS A 249 -9.62 -15.15 9.10
CA HIS A 249 -10.64 -15.57 10.05
C HIS A 249 -11.67 -16.45 9.33
N VAL A 250 -11.75 -17.73 9.68
CA VAL A 250 -12.70 -18.68 9.08
C VAL A 250 -13.89 -18.87 10.02
N LEU A 251 -15.07 -18.45 9.58
CA LEU A 251 -16.28 -18.37 10.39
C LEU A 251 -17.40 -19.21 9.76
N GLY A 252 -18.18 -19.88 10.61
CA GLY A 252 -19.38 -20.63 10.22
C GLY A 252 -20.56 -19.69 9.95
N SER A 253 -21.78 -20.15 10.27
CA SER A 253 -23.01 -19.36 10.08
C SER A 253 -23.30 -18.32 11.16
N GLY A 254 -22.60 -18.34 12.30
CA GLY A 254 -22.72 -17.35 13.39
C GLY A 254 -21.60 -16.31 13.37
N TYR A 255 -21.32 -15.76 12.19
CA TYR A 255 -20.16 -14.89 11.94
C TYR A 255 -20.40 -13.43 12.34
N GLU A 256 -21.66 -13.04 12.55
CA GLU A 256 -22.09 -11.64 12.65
C GLU A 256 -21.41 -10.91 13.80
N ALA A 257 -21.25 -11.55 14.96
CA ALA A 257 -20.58 -10.95 16.11
C ALA A 257 -19.11 -10.61 15.83
N GLU A 258 -18.40 -11.47 15.11
CA GLU A 258 -17.00 -11.27 14.72
C GLU A 258 -16.87 -10.18 13.64
N LEU A 259 -17.80 -10.13 12.67
CA LEU A 259 -17.83 -9.04 11.70
C LEU A 259 -18.13 -7.70 12.36
N LEU A 260 -19.12 -7.63 13.25
CA LEU A 260 -19.47 -6.40 13.98
C LEU A 260 -18.36 -5.95 14.95
N ALA A 261 -17.50 -6.86 15.39
CA ALA A 261 -16.32 -6.51 16.17
C ALA A 261 -15.24 -5.81 15.32
N GLN A 262 -15.28 -5.92 13.99
CA GLN A 262 -14.30 -5.31 13.08
C GLN A 262 -14.89 -4.19 12.21
N VAL A 263 -16.11 -4.35 11.70
CA VAL A 263 -16.80 -3.39 10.84
C VAL A 263 -17.92 -2.72 11.63
N PRO A 264 -17.94 -1.37 11.74
CA PRO A 264 -19.03 -0.65 12.40
C PRO A 264 -20.39 -1.07 11.85
N LYS A 265 -21.39 -1.16 12.72
CA LYS A 265 -22.72 -1.70 12.36
C LYS A 265 -23.36 -0.89 11.24
N GLU A 266 -23.22 0.42 11.29
CA GLU A 266 -23.67 1.40 10.30
C GLU A 266 -22.92 1.31 8.96
N ASN A 267 -21.76 0.66 8.92
CA ASN A 267 -20.95 0.45 7.73
C ASN A 267 -21.14 -0.94 7.12
N LEU A 268 -21.58 -1.92 7.89
CA LEU A 268 -21.79 -3.28 7.43
C LEU A 268 -23.19 -3.40 6.79
N PRO A 269 -23.33 -4.01 5.58
CA PRO A 269 -24.64 -4.25 4.99
C PRO A 269 -25.56 -5.10 5.88
N LYS A 270 -26.87 -4.83 5.85
CA LYS A 270 -27.88 -5.61 6.60
C LYS A 270 -27.79 -7.12 6.36
N GLU A 271 -27.46 -7.54 5.14
CA GLU A 271 -27.32 -8.96 4.80
C GLU A 271 -26.21 -9.70 5.57
N PHE A 272 -25.24 -8.97 6.14
CA PHE A 272 -24.13 -9.52 6.94
C PHE A 272 -24.26 -9.19 8.44
N GLY A 273 -25.45 -8.77 8.88
CA GLY A 273 -25.74 -8.47 10.29
C GLY A 273 -25.54 -7.02 10.71
N GLY A 274 -25.26 -6.11 9.77
CA GLY A 274 -25.17 -4.67 10.03
C GLY A 274 -26.50 -3.93 9.92
N GLU A 275 -26.41 -2.60 9.77
CA GLU A 275 -27.54 -1.68 9.61
C GLU A 275 -27.50 -0.89 8.31
N CYS A 276 -26.42 -0.98 7.54
CA CYS A 276 -26.28 -0.21 6.31
C CYS A 276 -27.26 -0.69 5.25
N GLU A 277 -27.97 0.28 4.68
CA GLU A 277 -28.88 0.12 3.55
C GLU A 277 -28.74 1.34 2.64
N CYS A 278 -28.30 1.12 1.41
CA CYS A 278 -28.19 2.16 0.38
C CYS A 278 -29.42 2.12 -0.53
N GLU A 279 -29.79 3.27 -1.11
CA GLU A 279 -30.99 3.44 -1.95
C GLU A 279 -31.09 2.38 -3.07
N ASN A 280 -29.96 2.04 -3.71
CA ASN A 280 -29.90 1.05 -4.79
C ASN A 280 -29.23 -0.27 -4.37
N GLY A 281 -29.07 -0.53 -3.07
CA GLY A 281 -28.30 -1.67 -2.55
C GLY A 281 -26.84 -1.30 -2.26
N CYS A 282 -26.31 -1.81 -1.13
CA CYS A 282 -24.93 -1.55 -0.71
C CYS A 282 -23.92 -2.00 -1.76
N GLU A 283 -24.23 -3.10 -2.44
CA GLU A 283 -23.39 -3.80 -3.39
C GLU A 283 -23.18 -3.03 -4.71
N PHE A 284 -24.01 -2.03 -4.99
CA PHE A 284 -23.90 -1.15 -6.18
C PHE A 284 -23.44 0.27 -5.84
N SER A 285 -23.22 0.57 -4.56
CA SER A 285 -23.00 1.94 -4.09
C SER A 285 -21.57 2.44 -4.31
N ASP A 286 -20.56 1.56 -4.19
CA ASP A 286 -19.14 1.93 -4.06
C ASP A 286 -18.89 3.05 -3.03
N MET A 287 -19.78 3.19 -2.04
CA MET A 287 -19.69 4.24 -1.03
C MET A 287 -18.41 4.10 -0.20
N GLY A 288 -17.78 5.22 0.12
CA GLY A 288 -16.65 5.27 1.04
C GLY A 288 -15.96 6.62 1.02
N PRO A 289 -14.87 6.80 1.79
CA PRO A 289 -14.14 8.07 1.86
C PRO A 289 -13.67 8.58 0.49
N TRP A 290 -13.44 7.68 -0.47
CA TRP A 290 -13.06 8.02 -1.84
C TRP A 290 -14.17 8.66 -2.68
N GLN A 291 -15.41 8.73 -2.18
CA GLN A 291 -16.52 9.47 -2.81
C GLN A 291 -16.92 10.72 -2.00
N GLU A 292 -16.32 10.94 -0.83
CA GLU A 292 -16.59 12.10 0.04
C GLU A 292 -15.70 13.27 -0.38
N LYS A 293 -16.28 14.44 -0.68
CA LYS A 293 -15.54 15.59 -1.25
C LYS A 293 -14.40 16.09 -0.35
N GLU A 294 -14.52 15.88 0.95
CA GLU A 294 -13.53 16.26 1.96
C GLU A 294 -12.25 15.42 1.87
N TRP A 295 -12.34 14.19 1.36
CA TRP A 295 -11.25 13.19 1.42
C TRP A 295 -10.84 12.67 0.04
N ALA A 296 -11.76 12.68 -0.91
CA ALA A 296 -11.54 12.28 -2.29
C ALA A 296 -10.64 13.30 -3.00
N LYS A 297 -9.68 12.79 -3.76
CA LYS A 297 -8.86 13.57 -4.70
C LYS A 297 -8.78 12.82 -6.02
N GLU A 298 -8.47 13.56 -7.08
CA GLU A 298 -8.26 12.98 -8.39
C GLU A 298 -7.08 11.98 -8.34
N PRO A 299 -7.29 10.73 -8.78
CA PRO A 299 -6.24 9.73 -8.83
C PRO A 299 -5.13 10.07 -9.83
N LYS A 300 -3.90 9.66 -9.56
CA LYS A 300 -2.72 9.89 -10.42
C LYS A 300 -2.85 9.24 -11.80
N TRP A 301 -3.61 8.14 -11.90
CA TRP A 301 -3.82 7.45 -13.16
C TRP A 301 -4.82 8.15 -14.08
N VAL A 302 -5.59 9.15 -13.63
CA VAL A 302 -6.48 9.91 -14.52
C VAL A 302 -5.64 10.70 -15.51
N THR A 303 -5.84 10.46 -16.82
CA THR A 303 -5.16 11.22 -17.87
C THR A 303 -5.69 12.65 -17.91
N LYS A 304 -4.85 13.60 -17.50
CA LYS A 304 -5.16 15.03 -17.58
C LYS A 304 -5.10 15.50 -19.04
N ALA A 305 -5.87 16.54 -19.36
CA ALA A 305 -5.78 17.18 -20.66
C ALA A 305 -4.36 17.74 -20.88
N PRO A 306 -3.85 17.82 -22.13
CA PRO A 306 -2.47 18.23 -22.42
C PRO A 306 -2.04 19.57 -21.79
N ASP A 307 -2.99 20.51 -21.64
CA ASP A 307 -2.74 21.84 -21.06
C ASP A 307 -2.50 21.81 -19.54
N ASP A 308 -3.01 20.79 -18.84
CA ASP A 308 -2.84 20.64 -17.39
C ASP A 308 -1.51 19.96 -17.05
N THR A 309 -1.06 19.01 -17.89
CA THR A 309 0.24 18.33 -17.76
C THR A 309 1.41 19.31 -17.91
N ALA A 310 1.33 20.23 -18.89
CA ALA A 310 2.37 21.23 -19.13
C ALA A 310 2.55 22.23 -17.97
N LYS A 311 1.46 22.53 -17.23
CA LYS A 311 1.52 23.40 -16.05
C LYS A 311 2.14 22.68 -14.85
N GLU A 312 1.79 21.42 -14.62
CA GLU A 312 2.36 20.63 -13.51
C GLU A 312 3.85 20.33 -13.71
N GLU A 313 4.29 20.05 -14.94
CA GLU A 313 5.72 19.86 -15.25
C GLU A 313 6.51 21.16 -15.02
N ALA A 314 5.98 22.31 -15.44
CA ALA A 314 6.60 23.61 -15.20
C ALA A 314 6.70 23.95 -13.70
N ASP A 315 5.67 23.63 -12.91
CA ASP A 315 5.68 23.85 -11.47
C ASP A 315 6.65 22.90 -10.73
N LYS A 316 6.74 21.63 -11.16
CA LYS A 316 7.72 20.66 -10.62
C LYS A 316 9.16 21.07 -10.94
N GLU A 317 9.44 21.52 -12.16
CA GLU A 317 10.78 21.97 -12.56
C GLU A 317 11.20 23.23 -11.79
N ASN A 318 10.27 24.16 -11.57
CA ASN A 318 10.50 25.39 -10.82
C ASN A 318 10.73 25.10 -9.32
N LYS A 319 10.03 24.10 -8.77
CA LYS A 319 10.26 23.65 -7.39
C LYS A 319 11.62 22.98 -7.22
N GLY A 320 12.01 22.10 -8.15
CA GLY A 320 13.33 21.46 -8.16
C GLY A 320 14.50 22.44 -8.23
N LYS A 321 14.38 23.50 -9.05
CA LYS A 321 15.40 24.58 -9.13
C LYS A 321 15.53 25.37 -7.83
N LYS A 322 14.42 25.67 -7.15
CA LYS A 322 14.45 26.37 -5.86
C LYS A 322 15.06 25.51 -4.75
N GLU A 323 14.84 24.21 -4.78
CA GLU A 323 15.40 23.28 -3.81
C GLU A 323 16.92 23.08 -4.00
N SER A 324 17.39 22.98 -5.25
CA SER A 324 18.84 22.91 -5.54
C SER A 324 19.58 24.18 -5.10
N GLU A 325 19.02 25.35 -5.37
CA GLU A 325 19.58 26.63 -4.92
C GLU A 325 19.59 26.76 -3.39
N GLY A 326 18.61 26.17 -2.71
CA GLY A 326 18.53 26.13 -1.24
C GLY A 326 19.59 25.23 -0.61
N GLN A 327 19.81 24.05 -1.20
CA GLN A 327 20.84 23.10 -0.75
C GLN A 327 22.26 23.64 -0.98
N GLU A 328 22.49 24.30 -2.11
CA GLU A 328 23.79 24.91 -2.43
C GLU A 328 24.13 26.03 -1.44
N ARG A 329 23.18 26.91 -1.10
CA ARG A 329 23.36 27.93 -0.06
C ARG A 329 23.60 27.36 1.33
N GLN A 330 22.96 26.25 1.68
CA GLN A 330 23.19 25.59 2.98
C GLN A 330 24.58 24.96 3.06
N LYS A 331 25.06 24.39 1.95
CA LYS A 331 26.41 23.84 1.86
C LYS A 331 27.48 24.94 1.96
N GLU A 332 27.31 26.04 1.23
CA GLU A 332 28.20 27.21 1.34
C GLU A 332 28.22 27.80 2.75
N ALA A 333 27.07 27.86 3.43
CA ALA A 333 26.98 28.34 4.81
C ALA A 333 27.67 27.41 5.82
N ALA A 334 27.59 26.08 5.60
CA ALA A 334 28.27 25.09 6.44
C ALA A 334 29.80 25.15 6.27
N GLU A 335 30.29 25.26 5.04
CA GLU A 335 31.73 25.40 4.74
C GLU A 335 32.29 26.71 5.32
N ALA A 336 31.52 27.81 5.25
CA ALA A 336 31.90 29.09 5.86
C ALA A 336 31.97 29.01 7.39
N ALA A 337 31.03 28.30 8.03
CA ALA A 337 31.01 28.10 9.46
C ALA A 337 32.19 27.23 9.94
N GLU A 338 32.52 26.16 9.22
CA GLU A 338 33.64 25.29 9.52
C GLU A 338 34.99 26.02 9.40
N THR A 339 35.12 26.84 8.34
CA THR A 339 36.29 27.71 8.15
C THR A 339 36.46 28.71 9.30
N ALA A 340 35.36 29.31 9.77
CA ALA A 340 35.38 30.25 10.89
C ALA A 340 35.74 29.59 12.24
N VAL A 341 35.35 28.33 12.44
CA VAL A 341 35.74 27.54 13.62
C VAL A 341 37.23 27.22 13.60
N MET A 342 37.77 26.76 12.46
CA MET A 342 39.20 26.50 12.30
C MET A 342 40.05 27.75 12.52
N GLN A 343 39.64 28.92 12.03
CA GLN A 343 40.36 30.17 12.25
C GLN A 343 40.43 30.52 13.74
N LYS A 344 39.31 30.39 14.47
CA LYS A 344 39.26 30.66 15.93
C LYS A 344 40.11 29.68 16.74
N GLU A 345 40.16 28.41 16.36
CA GLU A 345 41.03 27.43 17.02
C GLU A 345 42.52 27.73 16.77
N THR A 346 42.86 28.20 15.57
CA THR A 346 44.22 28.58 15.21
C THR A 346 44.69 29.80 16.01
N GLU A 347 43.86 30.85 16.10
CA GLU A 347 44.14 32.05 16.91
C GLU A 347 44.28 31.71 18.41
N LYS A 348 43.47 30.78 18.91
CA LYS A 348 43.55 30.32 20.31
C LYS A 348 44.84 29.55 20.59
N ASN A 349 45.23 28.67 19.69
CA ASN A 349 46.48 27.90 19.82
C ASN A 349 47.73 28.80 19.73
N GLU A 350 47.71 29.83 18.88
CA GLU A 350 48.77 30.83 18.83
C GLU A 350 48.84 31.65 20.14
N ALA A 351 47.70 32.08 20.68
CA ALA A 351 47.64 32.81 21.95
C ALA A 351 48.13 31.97 23.14
N ASP A 352 47.84 30.67 23.17
CA ASP A 352 48.29 29.76 24.22
C ASP A 352 49.78 29.41 24.09
N THR A 353 50.31 29.34 22.86
CA THR A 353 51.75 29.16 22.60
C THR A 353 52.57 30.38 23.04
N VAL A 354 52.05 31.60 22.84
CA VAL A 354 52.67 32.84 23.30
C VAL A 354 52.67 32.90 24.83
N LYS A 355 51.58 32.50 25.50
CA LYS A 355 51.52 32.43 26.97
C LYS A 355 52.49 31.40 27.57
N GLN A 356 52.70 30.26 26.93
CA GLN A 356 53.68 29.27 27.39
C GLN A 356 55.13 29.73 27.24
N LYS A 357 55.46 30.47 26.18
CA LYS A 357 56.80 31.07 26.02
C LYS A 357 57.09 32.14 27.08
N ILE A 358 56.10 32.96 27.44
CA ILE A 358 56.25 33.99 28.48
C ILE A 358 56.43 33.35 29.88
N ASN A 359 55.79 32.21 30.16
CA ASN A 359 55.94 31.53 31.45
C ASN A 359 57.21 30.65 31.55
N GLY A 360 57.85 30.29 30.44
CA GLY A 360 59.10 29.52 30.41
C GLY A 360 60.37 30.33 30.71
N GLU A 361 60.32 31.67 30.55
CA GLU A 361 61.45 32.56 30.85
C GLU A 361 61.52 33.02 32.32
N VAL A 362 60.59 32.58 33.18
CA VAL A 362 60.53 32.98 34.61
C VAL A 362 61.11 31.92 35.56
N THR A 363 61.57 30.77 35.05
CA THR A 363 62.14 29.68 35.88
C THR A 363 63.47 29.12 35.35
N ALA A 364 64.41 29.99 34.96
CA ALA A 364 65.81 29.63 34.72
C ALA A 364 66.75 30.41 35.64
#